data_AF-A0A922SIB7-F1
#
_entry.id   AF-A0A922SIB7-F1
#
_cell.length_a   1.000
_cell.length_b   1.000
_cell.length_c   1.000
_cell.angle_alpha   90.00
_cell.angle_beta   90.00
_cell.angle_gamma   90.00
#
_symmetry.space_group_name_H-M   'P 1'
#
loop_
_entity.id
_entity.type
_entity.pdbx_description
1 polymer ?
#
loop_
_entity_poly.entity_id
_entity_poly.type
_entity_poly.pdbx_seq_one_letter_code
_entity_poly.pdbx_strand_id
1 'polypeptide(L)'
;MVLTADVNLPEESELTVPELQLSSPALFAGSFHLGKYCEQANNEFMLCRLEENDPRKCLKEGKAVTACTMDFFRKVKKSCLQEFNQPKPLEEPKAVYPDATPALPESAEKKPARFGSRFYWMTE
;
A
#
# COMPACT_ATOMS: atom_id res chain seq x y z
N MET A 1 10.72 16.11 15.92
CA MET A 1 12.14 15.69 15.86
C MET A 1 12.95 16.96 15.74
N VAL A 2 13.76 17.31 16.74
CA VAL A 2 14.62 18.51 16.71
C VAL A 2 15.92 18.12 16.01
N LEU A 3 16.28 18.81 14.94
CA LEU A 3 17.54 18.56 14.24
C LEU A 3 18.69 19.13 15.09
N THR A 4 19.59 18.27 15.58
CA THR A 4 20.80 18.68 16.30
C THR A 4 21.97 18.87 15.32
N ALA A 5 23.02 19.57 15.76
CA ALA A 5 24.18 19.90 14.93
C ALA A 5 24.97 18.68 14.42
N ASP A 6 24.78 17.51 15.04
CA ASP A 6 25.50 16.27 14.73
C ASP A 6 24.93 15.53 13.50
N VAL A 7 23.81 16.02 12.97
CA VAL A 7 23.05 15.38 11.90
C VAL A 7 23.58 15.88 10.54
N ASN A 8 24.40 15.08 9.85
CA ASN A 8 24.95 15.39 8.53
C ASN A 8 23.90 15.19 7.41
N LEU A 9 23.39 16.28 6.83
CA LEU A 9 22.49 16.24 5.68
C LEU A 9 23.29 16.19 4.38
N PRO A 10 22.82 15.44 3.36
CA PRO A 10 23.41 15.47 2.03
C PRO A 10 23.23 16.84 1.37
N GLU A 11 24.08 17.13 0.38
CA GLU A 11 24.02 18.38 -0.39
C GLU A 11 22.76 18.41 -1.28
N GLU A 12 22.22 19.60 -1.54
CA GLU A 12 21.02 19.78 -2.37
C GLU A 12 21.19 19.23 -3.79
N SER A 13 22.41 19.30 -4.35
CA SER A 13 22.75 18.79 -5.68
C SER A 13 22.60 17.26 -5.78
N GLU A 14 22.80 16.54 -4.68
CA GLU A 14 22.58 15.11 -4.62
C GLU A 14 21.09 14.75 -4.56
N LEU A 15 20.24 15.68 -4.14
CA LEU A 15 18.81 15.44 -3.99
C LEU A 15 18.03 15.80 -5.26
N THR A 16 18.56 16.68 -6.10
CA THR A 16 17.90 17.10 -7.34
C THR A 16 17.83 15.95 -8.35
N VAL A 17 16.63 15.42 -8.54
CA VAL A 17 16.27 14.35 -9.49
C VAL A 17 15.07 14.82 -10.29
N PRO A 18 14.95 14.49 -11.59
CA PRO A 18 13.75 14.82 -12.35
C PRO A 18 12.50 14.16 -11.73
N GLU A 19 11.56 15.00 -11.30
CA GLU A 19 10.30 14.58 -10.68
C GLU A 19 9.31 13.98 -11.70
N LEU A 20 8.49 13.05 -11.24
CA LEU A 20 7.38 12.47 -12.00
C LEU A 20 6.17 13.42 -11.98
N GLN A 21 5.94 14.12 -13.09
CA GLN A 21 4.78 15.00 -13.26
C GLN A 21 3.52 14.21 -13.63
N LEU A 22 3.03 13.37 -12.71
CA LEU A 22 1.81 12.59 -12.88
C LEU A 22 0.85 12.81 -11.71
N SER A 23 -0.45 12.81 -12.01
CA SER A 23 -1.49 12.82 -10.97
C SER A 23 -1.56 11.47 -10.25
N SER A 24 -1.93 11.46 -8.97
CA SER A 24 -2.15 10.23 -8.18
C SER A 24 -3.01 9.17 -8.88
N PRO A 25 -4.18 9.47 -9.50
CA PRO A 25 -5.00 8.45 -10.16
C PRO A 25 -4.30 7.75 -11.33
N ALA A 26 -3.49 8.48 -12.10
CA ALA A 26 -2.69 7.88 -13.17
C ALA A 26 -1.65 6.90 -12.61
N LEU A 27 -0.98 7.26 -11.51
CA LEU A 27 -0.02 6.38 -10.85
C LEU A 27 -0.70 5.11 -10.33
N PHE A 28 -1.86 5.24 -9.68
CA PHE A 28 -2.64 4.08 -9.21
C PHE A 28 -3.10 3.19 -10.37
N ALA A 29 -3.56 3.75 -11.48
CA ALA A 29 -3.95 2.97 -12.66
C ALA A 29 -2.77 2.15 -13.23
N GLY A 30 -1.57 2.73 -13.24
CA GLY A 30 -0.35 2.06 -13.72
C GLY A 30 0.32 1.14 -12.69
N SER A 31 -0.12 1.12 -11.44
CA SER A 31 0.62 0.53 -10.30
C SER A 31 0.88 -0.97 -10.46
N PHE A 32 -0.11 -1.75 -10.94
CA PHE A 32 0.03 -3.19 -11.15
C PHE A 32 1.12 -3.53 -12.19
N HIS A 33 1.18 -2.77 -13.27
CA HIS A 33 2.16 -2.96 -14.34
C HIS A 33 3.53 -2.42 -13.95
N LEU A 34 3.57 -1.26 -13.29
CA LEU A 34 4.79 -0.66 -12.78
C LEU A 34 5.48 -1.58 -11.77
N GLY A 35 4.72 -2.19 -10.87
CA GLY A 35 5.25 -3.12 -9.87
C GLY A 35 6.01 -4.29 -10.50
N LYS A 36 5.44 -4.89 -11.55
CA LYS A 36 6.10 -5.98 -12.30
C LYS A 36 7.30 -5.51 -13.13
N TYR A 37 7.21 -4.32 -13.72
CA TYR A 37 8.26 -3.80 -14.61
C TYR A 37 9.49 -3.30 -13.82
N CYS A 38 9.28 -2.63 -12.69
CA CYS A 38 10.34 -2.07 -11.83
C CYS A 38 10.57 -2.90 -10.55
N GLU A 39 10.24 -4.19 -10.56
CA GLU A 39 10.31 -5.06 -9.38
C GLU A 39 11.69 -5.03 -8.72
N GLN A 40 12.76 -5.21 -9.50
CA GLN A 40 14.12 -5.27 -8.99
C GLN A 40 14.54 -3.98 -8.26
N ALA A 41 14.38 -2.82 -8.92
CA ALA A 41 14.76 -1.54 -8.32
C ALA A 41 13.93 -1.20 -7.07
N ASN A 42 12.64 -1.55 -7.08
CA ASN A 42 11.77 -1.34 -5.94
C ASN A 42 12.18 -2.24 -4.76
N ASN A 43 12.47 -3.50 -5.02
CA ASN A 43 12.89 -4.45 -3.97
C ASN A 43 14.23 -4.03 -3.35
N GLU A 44 15.21 -3.61 -4.15
CA GLU A 44 16.49 -3.10 -3.66
C GLU A 44 16.32 -1.87 -2.75
N PHE A 45 15.47 -0.92 -3.15
CA PHE A 45 15.16 0.24 -2.32
C PHE A 45 14.46 -0.14 -1.01
N MET A 46 13.49 -1.06 -1.07
CA MET A 46 12.77 -1.53 0.12
C MET A 46 13.68 -2.29 1.08
N LEU A 47 14.59 -3.13 0.56
CA LEU A 47 15.59 -3.83 1.37
C LEU A 47 16.54 -2.83 2.04
N CYS A 48 17.12 -1.89 1.29
CA CYS A 48 17.99 -0.85 1.86
C CYS A 48 17.30 -0.09 2.99
N ARG A 49 16.03 0.30 2.78
CA ARG A 49 15.26 1.04 3.79
C ARG A 49 15.02 0.23 5.06
N LEU A 50 14.77 -1.07 4.93
CA LEU A 50 14.52 -1.96 6.08
C LEU A 50 15.80 -2.25 6.87
N GLU A 51 16.93 -2.39 6.19
CA GLU A 51 18.23 -2.68 6.82
C GLU A 51 18.83 -1.44 7.48
N GLU A 52 18.96 -0.35 6.74
CA GLU A 52 19.67 0.85 7.21
C GLU A 52 18.83 1.76 8.10
N ASN A 53 17.48 1.71 7.99
CA ASN A 53 16.52 2.59 8.67
C ASN A 53 16.73 4.11 8.48
N ASP A 54 17.82 4.52 7.83
CA ASP A 54 18.19 5.89 7.49
C ASP A 54 17.93 6.18 6.00
N PRO A 55 17.07 7.17 5.66
CA PRO A 55 16.73 7.46 4.26
C PRO A 55 17.88 8.07 3.45
N ARG A 56 18.93 8.61 4.10
CA ARG A 56 20.05 9.29 3.43
C ARG A 56 20.97 8.32 2.69
N LYS A 57 21.13 7.11 3.21
CA LYS A 57 21.98 6.08 2.61
C LYS A 57 21.32 5.48 1.36
N CYS A 58 20.00 5.36 1.38
CA CYS A 58 19.21 4.75 0.31
C CYS A 58 18.82 5.72 -0.85
N LEU A 59 19.47 6.88 -0.96
CA LEU A 59 19.16 7.87 -1.99
C LEU A 59 19.51 7.39 -3.40
N LYS A 60 20.53 6.54 -3.55
CA LYS A 60 20.96 6.04 -4.86
C LYS A 60 19.93 5.07 -5.46
N GLU A 61 19.36 4.23 -4.61
CA GLU A 61 18.32 3.27 -4.91
C GLU A 61 17.01 3.99 -5.23
N GLY A 62 16.68 5.05 -4.47
CA GLY A 62 15.55 5.93 -4.78
C GLY A 62 15.66 6.59 -6.16
N LYS A 63 16.87 7.00 -6.57
CA LYS A 63 17.14 7.49 -7.93
C LYS A 63 16.91 6.42 -9.00
N ALA A 64 17.28 5.17 -8.71
CA ALA A 64 17.04 4.06 -9.63
C ALA A 64 15.53 3.79 -9.81
N VAL A 65 14.75 3.84 -8.73
CA VAL A 65 13.28 3.67 -8.76
C VAL A 65 12.61 4.76 -9.60
N THR A 66 12.99 6.03 -9.38
CA THR A 66 12.43 7.17 -10.13
C THR A 66 12.80 7.09 -11.62
N ALA A 67 14.04 6.73 -11.95
CA ALA A 67 14.47 6.51 -13.33
C ALA A 67 13.68 5.38 -14.03
N CYS A 68 13.52 4.23 -13.36
CA CYS A 68 12.76 3.10 -13.90
C CYS A 68 11.29 3.48 -14.15
N THR A 69 10.70 4.20 -13.21
CA THR A 69 9.30 4.65 -13.31
C THR A 69 9.12 5.65 -14.46
N MET A 70 10.07 6.56 -14.66
CA MET A 70 10.05 7.48 -15.81
C MET A 70 10.11 6.75 -17.14
N ASP A 71 10.96 5.74 -17.26
CA ASP A 71 11.07 4.94 -18.48
C ASP A 71 9.82 4.08 -18.74
N PHE A 72 9.19 3.57 -17.68
CA PHE A 72 7.90 2.89 -17.78
C PHE A 72 6.82 3.81 -18.37
N PHE A 73 6.62 5.00 -17.80
CA PHE A 73 5.60 5.93 -18.29
C PHE A 73 5.91 6.48 -19.69
N ARG A 74 7.19 6.63 -20.06
CA ARG A 74 7.59 6.93 -21.45
C ARG A 74 7.15 5.83 -22.42
N LYS A 75 7.22 4.55 -22.03
CA LYS A 75 6.76 3.42 -22.85
C LYS A 75 5.23 3.38 -22.93
N VAL A 76 4.53 3.52 -21.80
CA VAL A 76 3.06 3.59 -21.76
C VAL A 76 2.53 4.71 -22.64
N LYS A 77 3.13 5.90 -22.57
CA LYS A 77 2.76 7.05 -23.39
C LYS A 77 2.94 6.79 -24.89
N LYS A 78 3.94 6.00 -25.30
CA LYS A 78 4.18 5.66 -26.70
C LYS A 78 3.23 4.58 -27.22
N SER A 79 2.84 3.63 -26.37
CA SER A 79 2.07 2.46 -26.80
C SER A 79 0.55 2.61 -26.61
N CYS A 80 0.08 3.04 -25.44
CA CYS A 80 -1.32 2.88 -25.02
C CYS A 80 -1.92 4.12 -24.32
N LEU A 81 -1.50 5.32 -24.74
CA LEU A 81 -1.94 6.59 -24.14
C LEU A 81 -3.47 6.75 -24.10
N GLN A 82 -4.16 6.37 -25.17
CA GLN A 82 -5.61 6.55 -25.30
C GLN A 82 -6.39 5.73 -24.27
N GLU A 83 -6.01 4.46 -24.08
CA GLU A 83 -6.67 3.59 -23.09
C GLU A 83 -6.32 3.99 -21.66
N PHE A 84 -5.08 4.42 -21.44
CA PHE A 84 -4.62 4.83 -20.12
C PHE A 84 -5.35 6.07 -19.58
N ASN A 85 -5.76 6.98 -20.47
CA ASN A 85 -6.50 8.19 -20.09
C ASN A 85 -8.00 7.95 -19.89
N GLN A 86 -8.49 6.72 -20.12
CA GLN A 86 -9.88 6.42 -19.85
C GLN A 86 -10.13 6.51 -18.34
N PRO A 87 -11.16 7.25 -17.91
CA PRO A 87 -11.51 7.33 -16.50
C PRO A 87 -11.90 5.93 -16.00
N LYS A 88 -11.25 5.48 -14.92
CA LYS A 88 -11.63 4.23 -14.24
C LYS A 88 -13.12 4.32 -13.87
N PRO A 89 -13.93 3.31 -14.18
CA PRO A 89 -15.29 3.22 -13.65
C PRO A 89 -15.24 3.32 -12.12
N LEU A 90 -16.17 4.09 -11.55
CA LEU A 90 -16.24 4.28 -10.10
C LEU A 90 -16.28 2.90 -9.43
N GLU A 91 -15.41 2.68 -8.45
CA GLU A 91 -15.45 1.44 -7.66
C GLU A 91 -16.82 1.34 -7.02
N GLU A 92 -17.52 0.24 -7.33
CA GLU A 92 -18.79 -0.06 -6.69
C GLU A 92 -18.56 -0.12 -5.17
N PRO A 93 -19.41 0.54 -4.36
CA PRO A 93 -19.25 0.50 -2.93
C PRO A 93 -19.32 -0.96 -2.48
N LYS A 94 -18.33 -1.40 -1.69
CA LYS A 94 -18.38 -2.73 -1.05
C LYS A 94 -19.75 -2.86 -0.39
N ALA A 95 -20.46 -3.94 -0.68
CA ALA A 95 -21.75 -4.20 -0.05
C ALA A 95 -21.54 -4.27 1.47
N VAL A 96 -21.91 -3.20 2.16
CA VAL A 96 -21.93 -3.17 3.62
C VAL A 96 -23.17 -3.94 4.01
N TYR A 97 -22.98 -5.21 4.35
CA TYR A 97 -24.02 -5.97 5.01
C TYR A 97 -24.21 -5.38 6.41
N PRO A 98 -25.44 -5.10 6.85
CA PRO A 98 -25.66 -4.64 8.22
C PRO A 98 -25.08 -5.67 9.19
N ASP A 99 -24.28 -5.17 10.14
CA ASP A 99 -23.39 -5.95 10.99
C ASP A 99 -24.09 -7.06 11.78
N ALA A 100 -23.58 -8.28 11.60
CA ALA A 100 -23.80 -9.48 12.41
C ALA A 100 -25.27 -9.88 12.63
N THR A 101 -25.49 -11.14 13.00
CA THR A 101 -26.81 -11.56 13.47
C THR A 101 -27.26 -10.58 14.56
N PRO A 102 -28.47 -9.99 14.49
CA PRO A 102 -28.93 -9.07 15.52
C PRO A 102 -28.83 -9.79 16.87
N ALA A 103 -28.29 -9.10 17.87
CA ALA A 103 -28.26 -9.64 19.22
C ALA A 103 -29.69 -10.06 19.60
N LEU A 104 -29.85 -11.25 20.20
CA LEU A 104 -31.16 -11.65 20.71
C LEU A 104 -31.69 -10.53 21.62
N PRO A 105 -32.96 -10.12 21.48
CA PRO A 105 -33.52 -9.09 22.35
C PRO A 105 -33.40 -9.54 23.81
N GLU A 106 -33.15 -8.61 24.73
CA GLU A 106 -32.94 -8.92 26.16
C GLU A 106 -34.15 -9.63 26.80
N SER A 107 -35.34 -9.48 26.22
CA SER A 107 -36.57 -10.15 26.64
C SER A 107 -36.73 -11.58 26.14
N ALA A 108 -35.81 -12.09 25.32
CA ALA A 108 -35.87 -13.47 24.84
C ALA A 108 -35.45 -14.43 25.96
N GLU A 109 -36.33 -15.39 26.28
CA GLU A 109 -36.09 -16.41 27.29
C GLU A 109 -34.87 -17.28 26.91
N LYS A 110 -33.75 -17.08 27.61
CA LYS A 110 -32.55 -17.90 27.46
C LYS A 110 -32.79 -19.24 28.14
N LYS A 111 -33.22 -20.22 27.35
CA LYS A 111 -33.39 -21.60 27.84
C LYS A 111 -32.04 -22.12 28.36
N PRO A 112 -32.04 -22.92 29.44
CA PRO A 112 -30.82 -23.55 29.93
C PRO A 112 -30.22 -24.43 28.83
N ALA A 113 -28.89 -24.60 28.86
CA ALA A 113 -28.21 -25.50 27.95
C ALA A 113 -28.75 -26.93 28.13
N ARG A 114 -29.21 -27.56 27.04
CA ARG A 114 -29.88 -28.88 27.08
C ARG A 114 -29.06 -29.98 27.78
N PHE A 115 -27.74 -29.85 27.80
CA PHE A 115 -26.78 -30.82 28.36
C PHE A 115 -25.71 -30.13 29.22
N GLY A 116 -26.10 -29.08 29.94
CA GLY A 116 -25.16 -28.30 30.77
C GLY A 116 -23.98 -27.77 29.97
N SER A 117 -22.78 -27.95 30.52
CA SER A 117 -21.53 -27.42 29.95
C SER A 117 -21.03 -28.15 28.69
N ARG A 118 -21.60 -29.32 28.35
CA ARG A 118 -21.10 -30.24 27.30
C ARG A 118 -19.61 -30.60 27.45
N PHE A 119 -19.05 -30.46 28.65
CA PHE A 119 -17.75 -31.02 28.97
C PHE A 119 -17.91 -32.51 29.27
N TYR A 120 -16.97 -33.32 28.79
CA TYR A 120 -17.00 -34.78 28.87
C TYR A 120 -17.25 -35.35 30.27
N TRP A 121 -16.95 -34.59 31.32
CA TRP A 121 -16.92 -35.03 32.73
C TRP A 121 -17.95 -34.34 33.63
N MET A 122 -18.78 -33.43 33.08
CA MET A 122 -19.69 -32.60 33.89
C MET A 122 -21.08 -32.62 33.24
N THR A 123 -21.95 -33.49 33.75
CA THR A 123 -23.29 -33.78 33.20
C THR A 123 -24.45 -33.12 33.97
N GLU A 124 -24.16 -32.14 34.81
CA GLU A 124 -25.15 -31.27 35.45
C GLU A 124 -24.89 -29.80 35.09
#